data_AF-A0A9W9CIW8-F1
#
_entry.id   AF-A0A9W9CIW8-F1
#
_cell.length_a   1.000
_cell.length_b   1.000
_cell.length_c   1.000
_cell.angle_alpha   90.00
_cell.angle_beta   90.00
_cell.angle_gamma   90.00
#
_symmetry.space_group_name_H-M   'P 1'
#
loop_
_entity.id
_entity.type
_entity.pdbx_description
1 polymer ?
#
loop_
_entity_poly.entity_id
_entity_poly.type
_entity_poly.pdbx_seq_one_letter_code
_entity_poly.pdbx_strand_id
1 'polypeptide(L)'
;MGGCKEMIKHQAVFRKIGRVRTRQKRLRLGQQRTTLSNTNMYSTPPFALFVLVDVSTDQLNKVLEAAFKGTEFSKNTFWLPSSEDDYLDAPKKVPREPTEGTKPPVSSYKSPFIGWKGEDVAKWLKSKPKEAAIDVHFFAIVDNSAEKGFLVIGRQGGRYLEDMDKLEFMRLDTEFATASIYAAQSGTWEEIKTSKGLADIEY
;
A
#
# COMPACT_ATOMS: atom_id res chain seq x y z
N MET A 1 8.87 -55.45 91.41
CA MET A 1 10.19 -56.15 91.31
C MET A 1 10.66 -56.06 89.87
N GLY A 2 11.92 -55.66 89.66
CA GLY A 2 12.78 -55.84 88.47
C GLY A 2 12.18 -55.49 87.11
N GLY A 3 12.68 -54.52 86.35
CA GLY A 3 14.08 -54.37 85.93
C GLY A 3 14.22 -55.07 84.56
N CYS A 4 14.42 -54.38 83.44
CA CYS A 4 15.61 -53.62 83.01
C CYS A 4 16.17 -54.29 81.74
N LYS A 5 16.83 -53.48 80.90
CA LYS A 5 17.63 -53.81 79.69
C LYS A 5 16.86 -53.82 78.37
N GLU A 6 17.29 -53.17 77.30
CA GLU A 6 18.51 -52.40 76.97
C GLU A 6 18.14 -51.55 75.74
N MET A 7 18.47 -50.25 75.67
CA MET A 7 19.69 -49.69 75.06
C MET A 7 19.86 -50.10 73.58
N ILE A 8 20.18 -49.25 72.59
CA ILE A 8 20.84 -47.95 72.60
C ILE A 8 20.84 -47.41 71.15
N LYS A 9 20.70 -46.08 71.04
CA LYS A 9 21.30 -45.13 70.06
C LYS A 9 21.29 -45.47 68.56
N HIS A 10 20.74 -44.55 67.76
CA HIS A 10 21.60 -43.62 67.00
C HIS A 10 20.83 -42.34 66.60
N GLN A 11 21.32 -41.22 67.14
CA GLN A 11 21.50 -39.87 66.55
C GLN A 11 20.36 -39.26 65.72
N ALA A 12 19.67 -38.20 66.17
CA ALA A 12 20.13 -36.79 66.27
C ALA A 12 20.49 -36.21 64.87
N VAL A 13 19.89 -35.12 64.37
CA VAL A 13 20.20 -33.72 64.70
C VAL A 13 19.45 -32.80 63.68
N PHE A 14 18.73 -31.79 64.19
CA PHE A 14 18.40 -30.47 63.61
C PHE A 14 17.44 -30.36 62.40
N ARG A 15 16.27 -29.72 62.54
CA ARG A 15 16.03 -28.25 62.55
C ARG A 15 16.47 -27.51 61.27
N LYS A 16 15.46 -27.23 60.43
CA LYS A 16 15.01 -25.85 60.10
C LYS A 16 15.98 -24.98 59.30
N ILE A 17 16.03 -25.16 57.98
CA ILE A 17 16.25 -24.12 56.96
C ILE A 17 15.44 -24.59 55.74
N GLY A 18 14.42 -23.91 55.20
CA GLY A 18 14.22 -22.48 55.11
C GLY A 18 14.64 -21.96 53.74
N ARG A 19 13.85 -22.27 52.70
CA ARG A 19 13.84 -21.68 51.35
C ARG A 19 15.02 -22.01 50.41
N VAL A 20 14.65 -21.95 49.12
CA VAL A 20 15.49 -21.88 47.92
C VAL A 20 15.98 -23.23 47.37
N ARG A 21 15.14 -23.86 46.53
CA ARG A 21 15.51 -24.36 45.18
C ARG A 21 14.39 -25.24 44.62
N THR A 22 13.38 -24.58 44.04
CA THR A 22 12.44 -25.20 43.09
C THR A 22 12.36 -24.33 41.86
N ARG A 23 13.48 -24.19 41.14
CA ARG A 23 13.54 -23.49 39.86
C ARG A 23 14.69 -24.01 38.99
N GLN A 24 14.72 -25.30 38.71
CA GLN A 24 15.65 -25.83 37.70
C GLN A 24 15.18 -27.18 37.13
N LYS A 25 13.94 -27.24 36.64
CA LYS A 25 13.46 -28.30 35.73
C LYS A 25 12.17 -27.86 35.02
N ARG A 26 12.23 -26.72 34.32
CA ARG A 26 11.26 -26.28 33.30
C ARG A 26 11.96 -25.31 32.35
N LEU A 27 12.97 -25.83 31.64
CA LEU A 27 13.67 -25.15 30.56
C LEU A 27 13.88 -26.20 29.47
N ARG A 28 12.80 -26.50 28.76
CA ARG A 28 12.71 -27.27 27.48
C ARG A 28 11.25 -27.70 27.31
N LEU A 29 10.40 -26.76 26.94
CA LEU A 29 9.05 -26.90 26.37
C LEU A 29 8.36 -25.54 26.52
N GLY A 30 8.85 -24.59 25.73
CA GLY A 30 8.34 -23.24 25.61
C GLY A 30 8.83 -22.64 24.29
N GLN A 31 8.96 -23.51 23.29
CA GLN A 31 9.33 -23.17 21.93
C GLN A 31 8.05 -23.23 21.09
N GLN A 32 7.10 -22.39 21.43
CA GLN A 32 6.14 -21.86 20.48
C GLN A 32 6.04 -20.37 20.82
N ARG A 33 6.99 -19.61 20.28
CA ARG A 33 6.76 -18.21 19.94
C ARG A 33 5.53 -18.21 19.02
N THR A 34 4.37 -17.93 19.57
CA THR A 34 3.25 -17.40 18.80
C THR A 34 3.64 -15.98 18.37
N THR A 35 4.54 -15.87 17.41
CA THR A 35 4.61 -14.70 16.54
C THR A 35 3.41 -14.78 15.59
N LEU A 36 2.22 -14.58 16.14
CA LEU A 36 1.13 -14.01 15.36
C LEU A 36 1.42 -12.51 15.33
N SER A 37 2.39 -12.11 14.50
CA SER A 37 2.40 -10.75 14.00
C SER A 37 1.11 -10.63 13.18
N ASN A 38 0.04 -10.15 13.82
CA ASN A 38 -1.12 -9.56 13.16
C ASN A 38 -0.69 -8.25 12.49
N THR A 39 0.30 -8.33 11.60
CA THR A 39 0.51 -7.32 10.57
C THR A 39 -0.67 -7.49 9.62
N ASN A 40 -1.77 -6.80 9.90
CA ASN A 40 -2.60 -6.28 8.83
C ASN A 40 -1.62 -5.61 7.87
N MET A 41 -1.27 -6.30 6.78
CA MET A 41 -0.44 -5.72 5.75
C MET A 41 -1.32 -4.67 5.09
N TYR A 42 -1.25 -3.44 5.61
CA TYR A 42 -1.92 -2.28 5.04
C TYR A 42 -1.22 -1.99 3.72
N SER A 43 -1.63 -2.67 2.66
CA SER A 43 -1.24 -2.29 1.31
C SER A 43 -1.99 -1.02 0.97
N THR A 44 -1.27 0.02 0.57
CA THR A 44 -1.84 1.20 -0.07
C THR A 44 -2.64 0.73 -1.28
N PRO A 45 -3.89 1.17 -1.46
CA PRO A 45 -4.63 0.86 -2.68
C PRO A 45 -3.89 1.42 -3.89
N PRO A 46 -3.94 0.75 -5.06
CA PRO A 46 -3.44 1.33 -6.30
C PRO A 46 -4.20 2.61 -6.68
N PHE A 47 -3.56 3.42 -7.51
CA PHE A 47 -4.13 4.63 -8.09
C PHE A 47 -4.70 4.31 -9.47
N ALA A 48 -5.78 4.99 -9.88
CA ALA A 48 -6.28 4.87 -11.24
C ALA A 48 -5.32 5.56 -12.23
N LEU A 49 -5.05 4.92 -13.37
CA LEU A 49 -4.34 5.49 -14.49
C LEU A 49 -5.30 5.62 -15.68
N PHE A 50 -5.68 6.85 -15.99
CA PHE A 50 -6.56 7.16 -17.10
C PHE A 50 -5.73 7.46 -18.35
N VAL A 51 -6.13 6.92 -19.49
CA VAL A 51 -5.47 7.18 -20.77
C VAL A 51 -6.43 8.01 -21.61
N LEU A 52 -6.18 9.32 -21.70
CA LEU A 52 -7.12 10.29 -22.27
C LEU A 52 -6.89 10.53 -23.77
N VAL A 53 -5.75 10.06 -24.29
CA VAL A 53 -5.35 10.23 -25.69
C VAL A 53 -5.03 8.87 -26.31
N ASP A 54 -5.02 8.80 -27.63
CA ASP A 54 -4.67 7.57 -28.34
C ASP A 54 -3.16 7.32 -28.27
N VAL A 55 -2.75 6.34 -27.45
CA VAL A 55 -1.36 5.91 -27.30
C VAL A 55 -1.21 4.46 -27.73
N SER A 56 -0.06 4.14 -28.33
CA SER A 56 0.25 2.75 -28.66
C SER A 56 0.40 1.90 -27.39
N THR A 57 0.06 0.61 -27.51
CA THR A 57 0.27 -0.38 -26.43
C THR A 57 1.72 -0.40 -25.95
N ASP A 58 2.68 -0.21 -26.86
CA ASP A 58 4.10 -0.15 -26.52
C ASP A 58 4.44 1.07 -25.66
N GLN A 59 3.86 2.24 -25.98
CA GLN A 59 4.06 3.44 -25.19
C GLN A 59 3.43 3.30 -23.80
N LEU A 60 2.23 2.72 -23.72
CA LEU A 60 1.59 2.44 -22.43
C LEU A 60 2.40 1.45 -21.58
N ASN A 61 2.96 0.40 -22.19
CA ASN A 61 3.84 -0.54 -21.50
C ASN A 61 5.10 0.16 -20.96
N LYS A 62 5.71 1.09 -21.71
CA LYS A 62 6.83 1.90 -21.19
C LYS A 62 6.43 2.73 -19.98
N VAL A 63 5.24 3.35 -20.00
CA VAL A 63 4.71 4.11 -18.86
C VAL A 63 4.54 3.20 -17.63
N LEU A 64 3.91 2.04 -17.79
CA LEU A 64 3.71 1.08 -16.70
C LEU A 64 5.04 0.51 -16.16
N GLU A 65 6.01 0.24 -17.03
CA GLU A 65 7.34 -0.23 -16.63
C GLU A 65 8.12 0.85 -15.87
N ALA A 66 8.07 2.10 -16.33
CA ALA A 66 8.67 3.23 -15.63
C ALA A 66 8.00 3.47 -14.27
N ALA A 67 6.67 3.34 -14.21
CA ALA A 67 5.93 3.42 -12.96
C ALA A 67 6.34 2.30 -11.98
N PHE A 68 6.46 1.07 -12.46
CA PHE A 68 6.89 -0.07 -11.65
C PHE A 68 8.30 0.12 -11.07
N LYS A 69 9.23 0.73 -11.83
CA LYS A 69 10.57 1.10 -11.36
C LYS A 69 10.52 2.13 -10.23
N GLY A 70 9.64 3.12 -10.33
CA GLY A 70 9.50 4.21 -9.36
C GLY A 70 9.07 3.77 -7.95
N THR A 71 8.54 2.55 -7.79
CA THR A 71 8.05 2.02 -6.50
C THR A 71 8.86 0.82 -5.99
N GLU A 72 10.19 0.88 -6.14
CA GLU A 72 11.16 -0.14 -5.69
C GLU A 72 10.85 -1.56 -6.24
N PHE A 73 10.37 -1.67 -7.49
CA PHE A 73 10.02 -2.93 -8.16
C PHE A 73 9.02 -3.84 -7.40
N SER A 74 8.31 -3.31 -6.39
CA SER A 74 7.63 -4.19 -5.43
C SER A 74 6.10 -4.16 -5.53
N LYS A 75 5.52 -3.19 -6.24
CA LYS A 75 4.05 -3.02 -6.33
C LYS A 75 3.64 -2.42 -7.65
N ASN A 76 2.64 -3.03 -8.30
CA ASN A 76 1.96 -2.43 -9.43
C ASN A 76 1.09 -1.29 -8.89
N THR A 77 1.56 -0.06 -9.04
CA THR A 77 0.96 1.12 -8.39
C THR A 77 -0.25 1.66 -9.13
N PHE A 78 -0.34 1.42 -10.43
CA PHE A 78 -1.41 1.92 -11.27
C PHE A 78 -2.34 0.82 -11.73
N TRP A 79 -3.64 1.05 -11.61
CA TRP A 79 -4.69 0.25 -12.22
C TRP A 79 -5.20 0.94 -13.48
N LEU A 80 -5.27 0.19 -14.58
CA LEU A 80 -5.86 0.61 -15.84
C LEU A 80 -7.33 0.16 -15.91
N PRO A 81 -8.30 1.08 -15.82
CA PRO A 81 -9.70 0.72 -15.97
C PRO A 81 -10.01 0.36 -17.42
N SER A 82 -10.74 -0.72 -17.62
CA SER A 82 -11.14 -1.25 -18.93
C SER A 82 -12.57 -0.89 -19.35
N SER A 83 -13.37 -0.29 -18.46
CA SER A 83 -14.76 0.12 -18.71
C SER A 83 -15.02 1.53 -18.14
N GLU A 84 -15.85 2.31 -18.83
CA GLU A 84 -16.41 3.57 -18.30
C GLU A 84 -17.72 3.36 -17.53
N ASP A 85 -18.40 2.23 -17.73
CA ASP A 85 -19.72 1.95 -17.18
C ASP A 85 -19.68 1.32 -15.78
N ASP A 86 -18.55 0.69 -15.42
CA ASP A 86 -18.44 -0.10 -14.20
C ASP A 86 -17.01 -0.18 -13.63
N TYR A 87 -16.91 -0.84 -12.48
CA TYR A 87 -15.65 -1.10 -11.74
C TYR A 87 -15.40 -2.61 -11.60
N LEU A 88 -15.82 -3.43 -12.57
CA LEU A 88 -15.76 -4.89 -12.43
C LEU A 88 -14.31 -5.40 -12.35
N ASP A 89 -13.41 -4.77 -13.09
CA ASP A 89 -11.96 -5.03 -13.12
C ASP A 89 -11.18 -4.24 -12.07
N ALA A 90 -11.86 -3.42 -11.27
CA ALA A 90 -11.22 -2.67 -10.19
C ALA A 90 -10.59 -3.62 -9.15
N PRO A 91 -9.38 -3.28 -8.64
CA PRO A 91 -8.77 -4.01 -7.54
C PRO A 91 -9.71 -4.08 -6.35
N LYS A 92 -9.79 -5.25 -5.70
CA LYS A 92 -10.64 -5.48 -4.52
C LYS A 92 -9.78 -5.80 -3.32
N LYS A 93 -10.23 -5.38 -2.14
CA LYS A 93 -9.50 -5.67 -0.90
C LYS A 93 -9.71 -7.13 -0.50
N VAL A 94 -8.69 -7.95 -0.68
CA VAL A 94 -8.67 -9.34 -0.19
C VAL A 94 -7.90 -9.38 1.14
N PRO A 95 -8.47 -9.96 2.23
CA PRO A 95 -7.78 -10.04 3.50
C PRO A 95 -6.43 -10.75 3.37
N ARG A 96 -5.37 -10.12 3.88
CA ARG A 96 -3.98 -10.64 3.91
C ARG A 96 -3.28 -10.72 2.54
N GLU A 97 -3.86 -10.17 1.49
CA GLU A 97 -3.21 -10.03 0.18
C GLU A 97 -2.99 -8.55 -0.12
N PRO A 98 -1.82 -8.16 -0.66
CA PRO A 98 -1.63 -6.81 -1.15
C PRO A 98 -2.56 -6.54 -2.33
N THR A 99 -3.20 -5.37 -2.32
CA THR A 99 -3.98 -4.89 -3.45
C THR A 99 -3.01 -4.25 -4.43
N GLU A 100 -2.95 -4.78 -5.65
CA GLU A 100 -2.08 -4.33 -6.73
C GLU A 100 -2.89 -3.84 -7.93
N GLY A 101 -2.28 -2.96 -8.71
CA GLY A 101 -2.77 -2.51 -10.00
C GLY A 101 -2.36 -3.43 -11.16
N THR A 102 -2.38 -2.87 -12.37
CA THR A 102 -2.11 -3.56 -13.61
C THR A 102 -0.61 -3.83 -13.78
N LYS A 103 -0.27 -5.10 -13.96
CA LYS A 103 1.11 -5.54 -14.20
C LYS A 103 1.47 -5.42 -15.69
N PRO A 104 2.61 -4.79 -16.05
CA PRO A 104 3.11 -4.81 -17.42
C PRO A 104 3.68 -6.19 -17.80
N PRO A 105 3.67 -6.57 -19.09
CA PRO A 105 3.06 -5.84 -20.21
C PRO A 105 1.55 -6.12 -20.36
N VAL A 106 0.82 -5.16 -20.91
CA VAL A 106 -0.55 -5.31 -21.42
C VAL A 106 -0.51 -5.56 -22.93
N SER A 107 -1.39 -6.43 -23.44
CA SER A 107 -1.33 -6.90 -24.84
C SER A 107 -2.24 -6.14 -25.80
N SER A 108 -3.38 -5.61 -25.35
CA SER A 108 -4.39 -4.98 -26.22
C SER A 108 -5.28 -3.96 -25.49
N TYR A 109 -4.69 -3.11 -24.64
CA TYR A 109 -5.47 -2.11 -23.93
C TYR A 109 -5.95 -1.00 -24.88
N LYS A 110 -7.26 -0.76 -24.90
CA LYS A 110 -7.86 0.43 -25.50
C LYS A 110 -8.58 1.18 -24.40
N SER A 111 -8.24 2.44 -24.20
CA SER A 111 -8.87 3.21 -23.14
C SER A 111 -10.31 3.54 -23.49
N PRO A 112 -11.26 3.38 -22.54
CA PRO A 112 -12.61 3.88 -22.71
C PRO A 112 -12.69 5.41 -22.50
N PHE A 113 -11.66 6.03 -21.94
CA PHE A 113 -11.66 7.46 -21.56
C PHE A 113 -11.03 8.38 -22.60
N ILE A 114 -10.81 7.94 -23.83
CA ILE A 114 -10.22 8.79 -24.88
C ILE A 114 -11.11 10.01 -25.11
N GLY A 115 -10.52 11.20 -25.06
CA GLY A 115 -11.21 12.48 -25.24
C GLY A 115 -11.95 12.99 -23.99
N TRP A 116 -11.95 12.24 -22.89
CA TRP A 116 -12.48 12.73 -21.61
C TRP A 116 -11.58 13.80 -21.03
N LYS A 117 -12.16 14.71 -20.24
CA LYS A 117 -11.39 15.71 -19.51
C LYS A 117 -10.94 15.20 -18.14
N GLY A 118 -9.94 15.86 -17.58
CA GLY A 118 -9.48 15.61 -16.21
C GLY A 118 -10.60 15.69 -15.18
N GLU A 119 -11.55 16.61 -15.33
CA GLU A 119 -12.72 16.75 -14.46
C GLU A 119 -13.69 15.58 -14.58
N ASP A 120 -13.87 15.03 -15.77
CA ASP A 120 -14.78 13.92 -16.03
C ASP A 120 -14.25 12.64 -15.37
N VAL A 121 -12.95 12.36 -15.49
CA VAL A 121 -12.34 11.20 -14.82
C VAL A 121 -12.28 11.35 -13.31
N ALA A 122 -12.07 12.57 -12.80
CA ALA A 122 -12.11 12.86 -11.37
C ALA A 122 -13.52 12.60 -10.79
N LYS A 123 -14.56 13.07 -11.49
CA LYS A 123 -15.96 12.85 -11.15
C LYS A 123 -16.34 11.38 -11.22
N TRP A 124 -15.90 10.67 -12.26
CA TRP A 124 -16.10 9.23 -12.37
C TRP A 124 -15.44 8.52 -11.19
N LEU A 125 -14.17 8.79 -10.89
CA LEU A 125 -13.45 8.19 -9.76
C LEU A 125 -14.12 8.45 -8.40
N LYS A 126 -14.78 9.61 -8.21
CA LYS A 126 -15.59 9.90 -7.01
C LYS A 126 -16.83 9.00 -6.88
N SER A 127 -17.34 8.45 -7.98
CA SER A 127 -18.49 7.52 -7.99
C SER A 127 -18.14 6.07 -7.67
N LYS A 128 -16.87 5.79 -7.34
CA LYS A 128 -16.34 4.45 -7.05
C LYS A 128 -17.18 3.71 -5.98
N PRO A 129 -17.55 2.43 -6.23
CA PRO A 129 -18.21 1.60 -5.23
C PRO A 129 -17.27 1.29 -4.05
N LYS A 130 -17.87 0.97 -2.90
CA LYS A 130 -17.12 0.75 -1.64
C LYS A 130 -16.16 -0.44 -1.72
N GLU A 131 -16.48 -1.41 -2.56
CA GLU A 131 -15.75 -2.67 -2.73
C GLU A 131 -14.47 -2.51 -3.54
N ALA A 132 -14.42 -1.49 -4.41
CA ALA A 132 -13.24 -1.19 -5.20
C ALA A 132 -12.17 -0.53 -4.30
N ALA A 133 -11.00 -1.13 -4.24
CA ALA A 133 -9.88 -0.72 -3.41
C ALA A 133 -8.90 0.14 -4.21
N ILE A 134 -9.36 1.33 -4.63
CA ILE A 134 -8.58 2.32 -5.38
C ILE A 134 -8.54 3.64 -4.60
N ASP A 135 -7.45 4.39 -4.70
CA ASP A 135 -7.38 5.75 -4.16
C ASP A 135 -8.29 6.71 -4.95
N VAL A 136 -9.10 7.50 -4.24
CA VAL A 136 -10.02 8.47 -4.86
C VAL A 136 -9.45 9.88 -4.89
N HIS A 137 -8.42 10.16 -4.11
CA HIS A 137 -7.82 11.48 -3.97
C HIS A 137 -6.69 11.72 -4.96
N PHE A 138 -5.96 10.67 -5.31
CA PHE A 138 -4.83 10.72 -6.21
C PHE A 138 -5.04 9.77 -7.39
N PHE A 139 -4.65 10.21 -8.57
CA PHE A 139 -4.73 9.42 -9.79
C PHE A 139 -3.71 9.91 -10.80
N ALA A 140 -3.54 9.16 -11.88
CA ALA A 140 -2.62 9.48 -12.96
C ALA A 140 -3.35 9.55 -14.30
N ILE A 141 -2.78 10.32 -15.21
CA ILE A 141 -3.28 10.59 -16.55
C ILE A 141 -2.12 10.41 -17.54
N VAL A 142 -2.36 9.60 -18.56
CA VAL A 142 -1.59 9.56 -19.80
C VAL A 142 -2.24 10.55 -20.77
N ASP A 143 -1.48 11.57 -21.13
CA ASP A 143 -1.83 12.60 -22.10
C ASP A 143 -0.77 12.63 -23.22
N ASN A 144 -0.83 13.58 -24.15
CA ASN A 144 0.12 13.66 -25.27
C ASN A 144 1.58 13.86 -24.84
N SER A 145 1.84 14.28 -23.60
CA SER A 145 3.21 14.40 -23.09
C SER A 145 3.86 13.05 -22.77
N ALA A 146 3.09 11.95 -22.77
CA ALA A 146 3.58 10.60 -22.50
C ALA A 146 4.66 10.13 -23.48
N GLU A 147 4.64 10.59 -24.73
CA GLU A 147 5.70 10.29 -25.71
C GLU A 147 7.08 10.77 -25.27
N LYS A 148 7.12 11.82 -24.44
CA LYS A 148 8.33 12.41 -23.87
C LYS A 148 8.71 11.78 -22.51
N GLY A 149 8.00 10.73 -22.08
CA GLY A 149 8.23 10.05 -20.80
C GLY A 149 7.56 10.72 -19.59
N PHE A 150 6.66 11.67 -19.81
CA PHE A 150 5.93 12.33 -18.73
C PHE A 150 4.62 11.63 -18.38
N LEU A 151 4.20 11.83 -17.14
CA LEU A 151 2.90 11.44 -16.62
C LEU A 151 2.29 12.63 -15.89
N VAL A 152 0.99 12.83 -16.04
CA VAL A 152 0.27 13.84 -15.27
C VAL A 152 -0.32 13.16 -14.04
N ILE A 153 -0.05 13.67 -12.85
CA ILE A 153 -0.69 13.23 -11.60
C ILE A 153 -1.77 14.23 -11.21
N GLY A 154 -2.94 13.72 -10.88
CA GLY A 154 -4.09 14.48 -10.40
C GLY A 154 -4.27 14.31 -8.90
N ARG A 155 -4.66 15.40 -8.23
CA ARG A 155 -5.13 15.40 -6.84
C ARG A 155 -6.53 16.04 -6.78
N GLN A 156 -7.48 15.33 -6.17
CA GLN A 156 -8.82 15.83 -5.88
C GLN A 156 -9.19 15.69 -4.41
N GLY A 157 -9.69 16.79 -3.83
CA GLY A 157 -10.08 16.86 -2.43
C GLY A 157 -8.96 16.51 -1.43
N GLY A 158 -9.22 16.80 -0.15
CA GLY A 158 -8.28 16.47 0.93
C GLY A 158 -8.10 17.61 1.91
N ARG A 159 -7.46 17.31 3.04
CA ARG A 159 -7.32 18.23 4.20
C ARG A 159 -6.64 19.56 3.88
N TYR A 160 -5.91 19.64 2.76
CA TYR A 160 -5.10 20.80 2.36
C TYR A 160 -5.62 21.48 1.10
N LEU A 161 -6.70 20.99 0.51
CA LEU A 161 -7.40 21.71 -0.54
C LEU A 161 -8.51 22.55 0.10
N GLU A 162 -8.59 23.83 -0.30
CA GLU A 162 -9.60 24.77 0.19
C GLU A 162 -11.02 24.32 -0.14
N ASP A 163 -11.16 23.59 -1.26
CA ASP A 163 -12.40 23.02 -1.75
C ASP A 163 -12.20 21.52 -2.02
N MET A 164 -13.13 20.69 -1.52
CA MET A 164 -13.15 19.25 -1.74
C MET A 164 -13.39 18.87 -3.22
N ASP A 165 -13.85 19.82 -4.01
CA ASP A 165 -14.01 19.70 -5.46
C ASP A 165 -12.86 20.31 -6.26
N LYS A 166 -11.88 20.94 -5.60
CA LYS A 166 -10.68 21.44 -6.28
C LYS A 166 -9.87 20.28 -6.85
N LEU A 167 -9.49 20.46 -8.10
CA LEU A 167 -8.68 19.55 -8.88
C LEU A 167 -7.37 20.23 -9.25
N GLU A 168 -6.26 19.57 -8.97
CA GLU A 168 -4.92 20.05 -9.30
C GLU A 168 -4.16 18.97 -10.05
N PHE A 169 -3.39 19.39 -11.07
CA PHE A 169 -2.59 18.49 -11.89
C PHE A 169 -1.13 18.93 -11.89
N MET A 170 -0.21 17.98 -11.88
CA MET A 170 1.22 18.22 -12.07
C MET A 170 1.78 17.25 -13.10
N ARG A 171 2.63 17.77 -13.99
CA ARG A 171 3.35 16.95 -14.98
C ARG A 171 4.75 16.66 -14.47
N LEU A 172 5.09 15.38 -14.41
CA LEU A 172 6.37 14.90 -13.88
C LEU A 172 6.89 13.78 -14.77
N ASP A 173 8.20 13.51 -14.69
CA ASP A 173 8.77 12.27 -15.24
C ASP A 173 8.01 11.06 -14.65
N THR A 174 7.73 10.03 -15.45
CA THR A 174 6.86 8.92 -15.05
C THR A 174 7.35 8.19 -13.80
N GLU A 175 8.67 7.96 -13.69
CA GLU A 175 9.25 7.27 -12.53
C GLU A 175 9.11 8.15 -11.28
N PHE A 176 9.46 9.43 -11.41
CA PHE A 176 9.33 10.40 -10.32
C PHE A 176 7.88 10.66 -9.92
N ALA A 177 6.95 10.71 -10.88
CA ALA A 177 5.52 10.86 -10.67
C ALA A 177 4.98 9.72 -9.80
N THR A 178 5.37 8.49 -10.14
CA THR A 178 4.92 7.29 -9.44
C THR A 178 5.54 7.18 -8.05
N ALA A 179 6.84 7.48 -7.92
CA ALA A 179 7.49 7.56 -6.62
C ALA A 179 6.81 8.62 -5.72
N SER A 180 6.50 9.79 -6.30
CA SER A 180 5.87 10.90 -5.59
C SER A 180 4.46 10.58 -5.14
N ILE A 181 3.62 10.01 -6.00
CA ILE A 181 2.22 9.66 -5.66
C ILE A 181 2.15 8.51 -4.65
N TYR A 182 3.06 7.53 -4.76
CA TYR A 182 3.14 6.40 -3.83
C TYR A 182 3.65 6.82 -2.45
N ALA A 183 4.63 7.73 -2.40
CA ALA A 183 5.15 8.30 -1.17
C ALA A 183 4.30 9.46 -0.64
N ALA A 184 3.27 9.91 -1.38
CA ALA A 184 2.59 11.18 -1.15
C ALA A 184 1.99 11.26 0.26
N GLN A 185 2.72 11.93 1.15
CA GLN A 185 2.14 12.68 2.23
C GLN A 185 1.78 14.06 1.68
N SER A 186 0.73 14.68 2.22
CA SER A 186 0.24 15.98 1.76
C SER A 186 1.31 17.07 1.68
N GLY A 187 2.34 17.04 2.54
CA GLY A 187 3.47 17.97 2.50
C GLY A 187 4.30 17.86 1.22
N THR A 188 4.56 16.64 0.76
CA THR A 188 5.35 16.38 -0.46
C THR A 188 4.69 16.96 -1.71
N TRP A 189 3.36 16.94 -1.78
CA TRP A 189 2.64 17.54 -2.90
C TRP A 189 2.90 19.05 -3.01
N GLU A 190 2.81 19.78 -1.90
CA GLU A 190 2.98 21.25 -1.93
C GLU A 190 4.43 21.65 -2.27
N GLU A 191 5.41 20.87 -1.83
CA GLU A 191 6.82 21.06 -2.21
C GLU A 191 7.05 20.85 -3.71
N ILE A 192 6.50 19.76 -4.26
CA ILE A 192 6.59 19.49 -5.71
C ILE A 192 5.85 20.57 -6.49
N LYS A 193 4.65 20.95 -6.07
CA LYS A 193 3.86 22.02 -6.69
C LYS A 193 4.61 23.35 -6.70
N THR A 194 5.31 23.69 -5.61
CA THR A 194 6.12 24.92 -5.55
C THR A 194 7.29 24.89 -6.53
N SER A 195 7.90 23.72 -6.75
CA SER A 195 9.08 23.59 -7.62
C SER A 195 8.75 23.34 -9.10
N LYS A 196 7.65 22.65 -9.41
CA LYS A 196 7.26 22.22 -10.76
C LYS A 196 6.08 22.98 -11.33
N GLY A 197 5.26 23.58 -10.48
CA GLY A 197 4.02 24.24 -10.87
C GLY A 197 2.89 23.26 -11.14
N LEU A 198 1.71 23.82 -11.40
CA LEU A 198 0.57 23.08 -11.93
C LEU A 198 0.69 22.95 -13.45
N ALA A 199 0.05 21.93 -14.02
CA ALA A 199 0.05 21.66 -15.45
C ALA A 199 -1.36 21.52 -15.99
N ASP A 200 -1.57 21.94 -17.23
CA ASP A 200 -2.76 21.58 -18.01
C ASP A 200 -2.57 20.21 -18.68
N ILE A 201 -3.67 19.49 -18.94
CA ILE A 201 -3.65 18.19 -19.65
C ILE A 201 -3.56 18.45 -21.17
N GLU A 202 -2.69 17.71 -21.86
CA GLU A 202 -2.53 17.79 -23.32
C GLU A 202 -3.36 16.69 -24.02
N TYR A 203 -4.51 17.05 -24.60
CA TYR A 203 -5.41 16.14 -25.33
C TYR A 203 -5.01 15.97 -26.80
#